data_AF-A0A6G7WI57-F1
#
_entry.id   AF-A0A6G7WI57-F1
#
_cell.length_a   1.000
_cell.length_b   1.000
_cell.length_c   1.000
_cell.angle_alpha   90.00
_cell.angle_beta   90.00
_cell.angle_gamma   90.00
#
_symmetry.space_group_name_H-M   'P 1'
#
loop_
_entity.id
_entity.type
_entity.pdbx_description
1 polymer ?
#
loop_
_entity_poly.entity_id
_entity_poly.type
_entity_poly.pdbx_seq_one_letter_code
_entity_poly.pdbx_strand_id
1 'polypeptide(L)'
;MKFLRSMIGYMIAGMLVMTAFDAFAGQYGIVGGVFAAFIVIGPMWFMNHYVGLIQNLDENAFVDMTMGIGLVGIFRDTFIKGMPALMDTVPTLALVILGAVIAGFVAAAIEKDMEKDDHVPADTEPGPGYDADGGVNK
;
A
#
# COMPACT_ATOMS: atom_id res chain seq x y z
N MET A 1 -4.33 -19.18 -11.51
CA MET A 1 -4.14 -17.87 -12.17
C MET A 1 -3.68 -16.74 -11.23
N LYS A 2 -3.49 -16.95 -9.91
CA LYS A 2 -3.17 -15.88 -8.94
C LYS A 2 -1.92 -15.08 -9.31
N PHE A 3 -0.82 -15.78 -9.58
CA PHE A 3 0.44 -15.16 -10.01
C PHE A 3 0.28 -14.26 -11.24
N LEU A 4 -0.42 -14.74 -12.28
CA LEU A 4 -0.63 -13.99 -13.51
C LEU A 4 -1.43 -12.70 -13.27
N ARG A 5 -2.46 -12.77 -12.40
CA ARG A 5 -3.26 -11.58 -12.02
C ARG A 5 -2.40 -10.55 -11.28
N SER A 6 -1.60 -10.99 -10.30
CA SER A 6 -0.71 -10.09 -9.56
C SER A 6 0.34 -9.47 -10.48
N MET A 7 0.94 -10.26 -11.37
CA MET A 7 1.90 -9.78 -12.36
C MET A 7 1.28 -8.69 -13.24
N ILE A 8 0.05 -8.91 -13.74
CA ILE A 8 -0.67 -7.90 -14.51
C ILE A 8 -0.91 -6.65 -13.66
N GLY A 9 -1.42 -6.78 -12.44
CA GLY A 9 -1.69 -5.67 -11.53
C GLY A 9 -0.47 -4.79 -11.24
N TYR A 10 0.67 -5.40 -10.91
CA TYR A 10 1.93 -4.69 -10.72
C TYR A 10 2.42 -4.01 -12.01
N MET A 11 2.34 -4.70 -13.14
CA MET A 11 2.76 -4.17 -14.43
C MET A 11 1.95 -2.94 -14.82
N ILE A 12 0.61 -3.00 -14.76
CA ILE A 12 -0.23 -1.87 -15.15
C ILE A 12 -0.10 -0.68 -14.18
N ALA A 13 0.04 -0.95 -12.87
CA ALA A 13 0.27 0.11 -11.88
C ALA A 13 1.58 0.85 -12.15
N GLY A 14 2.68 0.09 -12.32
CA GLY A 14 3.99 0.68 -12.56
C GLY A 14 4.04 1.46 -13.87
N MET A 15 3.50 0.90 -14.96
CA MET A 15 3.50 1.57 -16.26
C MET A 15 2.68 2.87 -16.24
N LEU A 16 1.47 2.86 -15.66
CA LEU A 16 0.61 4.05 -15.64
C LEU A 16 1.18 5.16 -14.77
N VAL A 17 1.70 4.83 -13.59
CA VAL A 17 2.30 5.84 -12.70
C VAL A 17 3.55 6.43 -13.33
N MET A 18 4.47 5.59 -13.83
CA MET A 18 5.73 6.06 -14.41
C MET A 18 5.58 6.79 -15.76
N THR A 19 4.39 6.81 -16.36
CA THR A 19 4.11 7.55 -17.62
C THR A 19 3.22 8.76 -17.40
N ALA A 20 2.16 8.66 -16.61
CA ALA A 20 1.17 9.72 -16.46
C ALA A 20 1.49 10.68 -15.31
N PHE A 21 2.12 10.22 -14.24
CA PHE A 21 2.28 11.03 -13.02
C PHE A 21 3.13 12.28 -13.27
N ASP A 22 4.29 12.12 -13.90
CA ASP A 22 5.19 13.25 -14.23
C ASP A 22 4.56 14.22 -15.24
N ALA A 23 3.68 13.75 -16.13
CA ALA A 23 2.99 14.63 -17.07
C ALA A 23 2.08 15.64 -16.35
N PHE A 24 1.35 15.18 -15.33
CA PHE A 24 0.50 16.05 -14.51
C PHE A 24 1.31 16.89 -13.51
N ALA A 25 2.25 16.28 -12.80
CA ALA A 25 3.06 16.97 -11.81
C ALA A 25 3.97 18.04 -12.45
N GLY A 26 4.55 17.75 -13.62
CA GLY A 26 5.37 18.69 -14.37
C GLY A 26 4.59 19.89 -14.92
N GLN A 27 3.35 19.68 -15.36
CA GLN A 27 2.54 20.74 -15.96
C GLN A 27 1.82 21.62 -14.93
N TYR A 28 1.36 21.04 -13.82
CA TYR A 28 0.51 21.72 -12.84
C TYR A 28 1.11 21.75 -11.42
N GLY A 29 2.39 21.40 -11.27
CA GLY A 29 3.10 21.39 -9.99
C GLY A 29 2.46 20.45 -8.97
N ILE A 30 2.45 20.87 -7.71
CA ILE A 30 1.94 20.07 -6.58
C ILE A 30 0.46 19.71 -6.79
N VAL A 31 -0.36 20.64 -7.28
CA VAL A 31 -1.78 20.39 -7.55
C VAL A 31 -1.94 19.30 -8.61
N GLY A 32 -1.09 19.33 -9.64
CA GLY A 32 -0.99 18.28 -10.64
C GLY A 32 -0.65 16.91 -10.05
N GLY A 33 0.33 16.87 -9.15
CA GLY A 33 0.70 15.64 -8.45
C GLY A 33 -0.41 15.07 -7.58
N VAL A 34 -1.14 15.92 -6.85
CA VAL A 34 -2.32 15.50 -6.06
C VAL A 34 -3.42 14.97 -6.97
N PHE A 35 -3.70 15.67 -8.07
CA PHE A 35 -4.68 15.22 -9.05
C PHE A 35 -4.28 13.88 -9.67
N ALA A 36 -3.02 13.72 -10.07
CA ALA A 36 -2.47 12.48 -10.60
C ALA A 36 -2.56 11.33 -9.60
N ALA A 37 -2.31 11.58 -8.31
CA ALA A 37 -2.54 10.60 -7.28
C ALA A 37 -4.01 10.13 -7.27
N PHE A 38 -4.97 11.05 -7.36
CA PHE A 38 -6.38 10.67 -7.40
C PHE A 38 -6.75 9.87 -8.65
N ILE A 39 -6.38 10.35 -9.85
CA ILE A 39 -6.85 9.77 -11.12
C ILE A 39 -6.01 8.58 -11.63
N VAL A 40 -4.78 8.42 -11.15
CA VAL A 40 -3.90 7.29 -11.52
C VAL A 40 -3.82 6.29 -10.37
N ILE A 41 -3.44 6.72 -9.16
CA ILE A 41 -3.26 5.83 -8.01
C ILE A 41 -4.62 5.30 -7.53
N GLY A 42 -5.67 6.13 -7.49
CA GLY A 42 -7.01 5.73 -7.04
C GLY A 42 -7.59 4.54 -7.82
N PRO A 43 -7.75 4.64 -9.15
CA PRO A 43 -8.23 3.51 -9.97
C PRO A 43 -7.32 2.28 -9.87
N MET A 44 -6.00 2.48 -9.81
CA MET A 44 -5.07 1.36 -9.66
C MET A 44 -5.22 0.65 -8.32
N TRP A 45 -5.42 1.40 -7.24
CA TRP A 45 -5.70 0.83 -5.93
C TRP A 45 -7.00 0.01 -5.96
N PHE A 46 -8.06 0.54 -6.58
CA PHE A 46 -9.33 -0.18 -6.73
C PHE A 46 -9.16 -1.48 -7.51
N MET A 47 -8.50 -1.44 -8.67
CA MET A 47 -8.25 -2.64 -9.48
C MET A 47 -7.37 -3.65 -8.75
N ASN A 48 -6.35 -3.19 -8.04
CA ASN A 48 -5.40 -4.07 -7.38
C ASN A 48 -5.95 -4.69 -6.10
N HIS A 49 -6.59 -3.91 -5.24
CA HIS A 49 -6.99 -4.36 -3.90
C HIS A 49 -8.48 -4.69 -3.80
N TYR A 50 -9.37 -3.90 -4.41
CA TYR A 50 -10.81 -4.18 -4.36
C TYR A 50 -11.24 -5.28 -5.34
N VAL A 51 -10.83 -5.17 -6.61
CA VAL A 51 -11.05 -6.23 -7.63
C VAL A 51 -10.09 -7.42 -7.39
N GLY A 52 -9.00 -7.19 -6.64
CA GLY A 52 -8.08 -8.23 -6.20
C GLY A 52 -7.16 -8.73 -7.30
N LEU A 53 -6.65 -7.86 -8.18
CA LEU A 53 -5.56 -8.25 -9.07
C LEU A 53 -4.31 -8.61 -8.27
N ILE A 54 -4.01 -7.86 -7.21
CA ILE A 54 -2.96 -8.17 -6.24
C ILE A 54 -3.63 -8.73 -4.99
N GLN A 55 -3.33 -9.98 -4.67
CA GLN A 55 -3.95 -10.63 -3.51
C GLN A 55 -3.18 -10.32 -2.23
N ASN A 56 -3.91 -9.84 -1.22
CA ASN A 56 -3.49 -9.82 0.16
C ASN A 56 -4.34 -10.86 0.89
N LEU A 57 -3.71 -11.90 1.41
CA LEU A 57 -4.40 -12.92 2.22
C LEU A 57 -4.48 -12.41 3.66
N ASP A 58 -5.53 -12.79 4.37
CA ASP A 58 -5.88 -12.27 5.70
C ASP A 58 -4.80 -12.47 6.78
N GLU A 59 -3.79 -13.33 6.50
CA GLU A 59 -2.66 -13.65 7.40
C GLU A 59 -1.28 -13.31 6.79
N ASN A 60 -1.28 -12.58 5.67
CA ASN A 60 -0.04 -12.20 4.99
C ASN A 60 0.20 -10.70 5.11
N ALA A 61 1.49 -10.33 5.10
CA ALA A 61 1.88 -8.93 4.94
C ALA A 61 1.20 -8.32 3.71
N PHE A 62 0.55 -7.17 3.89
CA PHE A 62 -0.09 -6.42 2.82
C PHE A 62 0.97 -6.08 1.76
N VAL A 63 0.81 -6.62 0.54
CA VAL A 63 1.72 -6.32 -0.56
C VAL A 63 1.17 -5.14 -1.33
N ASP A 64 1.81 -3.99 -1.14
CA ASP A 64 1.41 -2.74 -1.76
C ASP A 64 1.83 -2.71 -3.24
N MET A 65 0.90 -2.26 -4.11
CA MET A 65 1.18 -1.98 -5.52
C MET A 65 2.33 -0.97 -5.73
N THR A 66 2.65 -0.15 -4.72
CA THR A 66 3.81 0.76 -4.72
C THR A 66 5.14 0.03 -4.91
N MET A 67 5.24 -1.25 -4.49
CA MET A 67 6.42 -2.08 -4.78
C MET A 67 6.62 -2.25 -6.29
N GLY A 68 5.55 -2.56 -7.03
CA GLY A 68 5.60 -2.69 -8.48
C GLY A 68 5.95 -1.37 -9.17
N ILE A 69 5.41 -0.25 -8.68
CA ILE A 69 5.72 1.09 -9.18
C ILE A 69 7.21 1.42 -9.00
N GLY A 70 7.75 1.18 -7.79
CA GLY A 70 9.16 1.41 -7.48
C GLY A 70 10.09 0.57 -8.36
N LEU A 71 9.79 -0.73 -8.52
CA LEU A 71 10.57 -1.61 -9.39
C LEU A 71 10.57 -1.12 -10.84
N VAL A 72 9.40 -0.80 -11.41
CA VAL A 72 9.32 -0.27 -12.77
C VAL A 72 10.13 1.02 -12.91
N GLY A 73 10.05 1.94 -11.95
CA GLY A 73 10.83 3.18 -11.98
C GLY A 73 12.33 2.95 -11.96
N ILE A 74 12.82 2.08 -11.06
CA ILE A 74 14.24 1.74 -10.96
C ILE A 74 14.75 1.10 -12.26
N PHE A 75 14.06 0.08 -12.77
CA PHE A 75 14.49 -0.60 -13.99
C PHE A 75 14.39 0.29 -15.22
N ARG A 76 13.31 1.08 -15.37
CA ARG A 76 13.16 2.06 -16.45
C ARG A 76 14.36 3.00 -16.49
N ASP A 77 14.67 3.63 -15.36
CA ASP A 77 15.73 4.63 -15.30
C ASP A 77 17.11 4.01 -15.43
N THR A 78 17.33 2.82 -14.87
CA THR A 78 18.60 2.10 -15.07
C THR A 78 18.81 1.74 -16.53
N PHE A 79 17.77 1.33 -17.26
CA PHE A 79 17.86 1.01 -18.69
C PHE A 79 18.06 2.25 -19.57
N ILE A 80 17.45 3.39 -19.21
CA ILE A 80 17.56 4.63 -20.01
C ILE A 80 18.83 5.42 -19.70
N LYS A 81 19.19 5.53 -18.41
CA LYS A 81 20.24 6.42 -17.90
C LYS A 81 21.51 5.66 -17.45
N GLY A 82 21.45 4.33 -17.41
CA GLY A 82 22.56 3.47 -17.02
C GLY A 82 22.67 3.24 -15.51
N MET A 83 23.70 2.48 -15.12
CA MET A 83 23.95 2.09 -13.72
C MET A 83 24.11 3.24 -12.71
N PRO A 84 24.67 4.42 -13.07
CA PRO A 84 24.74 5.54 -12.13
C PRO A 84 23.37 5.96 -11.58
N ALA A 85 22.33 5.95 -12.42
CA ALA A 85 20.97 6.28 -11.98
C ALA A 85 20.44 5.33 -10.90
N LEU A 86 20.82 4.06 -10.92
CA LEU A 86 20.50 3.13 -9.84
C LEU A 86 21.23 3.52 -8.55
N MET A 87 22.51 3.86 -8.64
CA MET A 87 23.30 4.28 -7.46
C MET A 87 22.75 5.55 -6.81
N ASP A 88 22.25 6.49 -7.61
CA ASP A 88 21.62 7.70 -7.10
C ASP A 88 20.34 7.42 -6.30
N THR A 89 19.65 6.30 -6.55
CA THR A 89 18.44 5.91 -5.79
C THR A 89 18.74 5.22 -4.45
N VAL A 90 19.96 4.73 -4.24
CA VAL A 90 20.31 3.94 -3.04
C VAL A 90 20.00 4.67 -1.73
N PRO A 91 20.32 5.97 -1.55
CA PRO A 91 19.98 6.69 -0.32
C PRO A 91 18.47 6.72 -0.06
N THR A 92 17.67 6.97 -1.11
CA THR A 92 16.21 6.97 -1.01
C THR A 92 15.67 5.59 -0.66
N LEU A 93 16.19 4.53 -1.30
CA LEU A 93 15.80 3.16 -0.99
C LEU A 93 16.12 2.78 0.46
N ALA A 94 17.28 3.20 0.97
CA ALA A 94 17.65 2.95 2.35
C ALA A 94 16.66 3.60 3.34
N LEU A 95 16.23 4.84 3.07
CA LEU A 95 15.23 5.53 3.88
C LEU A 95 13.85 4.89 3.77
N VAL A 96 13.43 4.48 2.58
CA VAL A 96 12.16 3.78 2.37
C VAL A 96 12.14 2.45 3.12
N ILE A 97 13.23 1.67 3.04
CA ILE A 97 13.36 0.40 3.77
C ILE A 97 13.30 0.63 5.29
N LEU A 98 14.03 1.63 5.79
CA LEU A 98 14.00 1.98 7.21
C LEU A 98 12.59 2.38 7.66
N GLY A 99 11.90 3.23 6.89
CA GLY A 99 10.52 3.63 7.14
C GLY A 99 9.56 2.43 7.13
N ALA A 100 9.70 1.52 6.17
CA ALA A 100 8.88 0.32 6.08
C ALA A 100 9.08 -0.62 7.29
N VAL A 101 10.32 -0.78 7.76
CA VAL A 101 10.63 -1.57 8.96
C VAL A 101 9.97 -0.94 10.19
N ILE A 102 10.11 0.37 10.38
CA ILE A 102 9.48 1.09 11.50
C ILE A 102 7.96 0.96 11.43
N ALA A 103 7.36 1.16 10.25
CA ALA A 103 5.92 1.02 10.04
C ALA A 103 5.44 -0.39 10.37
N GLY A 104 6.18 -1.43 10.00
CA GLY A 104 5.86 -2.82 10.33
C GLY A 104 5.83 -3.08 11.84
N PHE A 105 6.82 -2.56 12.59
CA PHE A 105 6.81 -2.67 14.06
C PHE A 105 5.64 -1.92 14.70
N VAL A 106 5.32 -0.72 14.21
CA VAL A 106 4.19 0.07 14.70
C VAL A 106 2.87 -0.63 14.40
N ALA A 107 2.69 -1.19 13.20
CA ALA A 107 1.50 -1.95 12.84
C ALA A 107 1.28 -3.15 13.78
N ALA A 108 2.33 -3.95 14.01
CA ALA A 108 2.27 -5.08 14.94
C ALA A 108 1.94 -4.65 16.39
N ALA A 109 2.43 -3.49 16.83
CA ALA A 109 2.11 -2.95 18.15
C ALA A 109 0.63 -2.51 18.24
N ILE A 110 0.08 -1.92 17.18
CA ILE A 110 -1.33 -1.53 17.08
C ILE A 110 -2.23 -2.75 17.05
N GLU A 111 -1.93 -3.75 16.22
CA GLU A 111 -2.70 -5.01 16.15
C GLU A 111 -2.79 -5.68 17.53
N LYS A 112 -1.66 -5.79 18.23
CA LYS A 112 -1.62 -6.33 19.60
C LYS A 112 -2.43 -5.50 20.60
N ASP A 113 -2.57 -4.20 20.39
CA ASP A 113 -3.37 -3.35 21.26
C ASP A 113 -4.87 -3.52 21.00
N MET A 114 -5.27 -3.53 19.72
CA MET A 114 -6.64 -3.80 19.29
C MET A 114 -7.15 -5.17 19.77
N GLU A 115 -6.30 -6.20 19.75
CA GLU A 115 -6.63 -7.53 20.28
C GLU A 115 -7.02 -7.51 21.78
N LYS A 116 -6.54 -6.53 22.55
CA LYS A 116 -6.92 -6.40 23.97
C LYS A 116 -8.31 -5.78 24.13
N ASP A 117 -8.68 -4.86 23.25
CA ASP A 117 -9.99 -4.19 23.27
C ASP A 117 -11.10 -5.14 22.78
N ASP A 118 -10.79 -6.04 21.85
CA ASP A 118 -11.71 -7.11 21.41
C ASP A 118 -11.91 -8.20 22.47
N HIS A 119 -11.05 -8.25 23.49
CA HIS A 119 -11.18 -9.16 24.63
C HIS A 119 -12.02 -8.51 25.74
N VAL A 120 -13.35 -8.41 25.54
CA VAL A 120 -14.29 -8.15 26.64
C VAL A 120 -14.21 -9.36 27.59
N PRO A 121 -13.67 -9.21 28.81
CA PRO A 121 -13.58 -10.36 29.71
C PRO A 121 -15.01 -10.72 30.13
N ALA A 122 -15.31 -12.02 30.07
CA ALA A 122 -16.65 -12.59 30.23
C ALA A 122 -17.31 -12.30 31.60
N ASP A 123 -16.58 -11.64 32.51
CA ASP A 123 -16.98 -11.22 33.85
C ASP A 123 -17.29 -9.71 33.97
N THR A 124 -17.17 -8.93 32.89
CA THR A 124 -17.68 -7.56 32.88
C THR A 124 -19.20 -7.58 32.74
N GLU A 125 -19.91 -7.19 33.79
CA GLU A 125 -21.36 -7.01 33.71
C GLU A 125 -21.68 -6.09 32.52
N PRO A 126 -22.65 -6.45 31.65
CA PRO A 126 -22.98 -5.65 30.49
C PRO A 126 -23.30 -4.22 30.94
N GLY A 127 -22.44 -3.28 30.56
CA GLY A 127 -22.71 -1.86 30.72
C GLY A 127 -24.01 -1.49 30.00
N PRO A 128 -24.71 -0.42 30.41
CA PRO A 128 -25.98 -0.06 29.81
C PRO A 128 -25.79 0.24 28.32
N GLY A 129 -26.14 -0.73 27.46
CA GLY A 129 -25.97 -0.66 26.00
C GLY A 129 -25.39 -1.88 25.30
N TYR A 130 -24.95 -2.93 26.03
CA TYR A 130 -24.46 -4.18 25.43
C TYR A 130 -25.35 -5.38 25.82
N ASP A 131 -25.68 -6.21 24.84
CA ASP A 131 -26.44 -7.43 25.03
C ASP A 131 -25.53 -8.49 25.66
N ALA A 132 -26.11 -9.46 26.39
CA ALA A 132 -25.39 -10.49 27.16
C ALA A 132 -24.41 -11.37 26.34
N ASP A 133 -24.49 -11.28 25.01
CA ASP A 133 -23.70 -12.06 24.07
C ASP A 133 -22.53 -11.27 23.45
N GLY A 134 -22.28 -10.03 23.90
CA GLY A 134 -21.17 -9.18 23.42
C GLY A 134 -21.32 -8.71 21.96
N GLY A 135 -22.47 -8.97 21.33
CA GLY A 135 -22.77 -8.52 19.97
C GLY A 135 -23.16 -7.05 19.93
N VAL A 136 -22.51 -6.26 19.07
CA VAL A 136 -22.99 -4.94 18.69
C VAL A 136 -24.31 -5.13 17.93
N ASN A 137 -25.42 -4.61 18.46
CA ASN A 137 -26.70 -4.56 17.76
C ASN A 137 -26.49 -3.91 16.38
N LYS A 138 -26.75 -4.67 15.32
CA LYS A 138 -26.86 -4.16 13.95
C LYS A 138 -28.23 -3.54 13.73
#